data_AF-A0A2H9LTC6-F1
#
_entry.id   AF-A0A2H9LTC6-F1
#
_cell.length_a   1.000
_cell.length_b   1.000
_cell.length_c   1.000
_cell.angle_alpha   90.00
_cell.angle_beta   90.00
_cell.angle_gamma   90.00
#
_symmetry.space_group_name_H-M   'P 1'
#
loop_
_entity.id
_entity.type
_entity.pdbx_description
1 polymer ?
#
loop_
_entity_poly.entity_id
_entity_poly.type
_entity_poly.pdbx_seq_one_letter_code
_entity_poly.pdbx_strand_id
1 'polypeptide(L)'
;VCGTTRVVVDELRKHGKKVGLIKIKSFRPFPKQKIISCCKSLKGIAVIDRNISLGNEGALYTELRSAFYSQKNKPIINGFIAGLGGRD
;
A
#
# COMPACT_ATOMS: atom_id res chain seq x y z
N VAL A 1 -6.68 -10.80 2.12
CA VAL A 1 -5.56 -9.83 2.14
C VAL A 1 -5.40 -9.12 3.50
N CYS A 2 -6.08 -8.01 3.82
CA CYS A 2 -5.76 -7.22 5.04
C CYS A 2 -5.78 -8.00 6.37
N GLY A 3 -6.71 -8.96 6.55
CA GLY A 3 -6.76 -9.80 7.76
C GLY A 3 -5.49 -10.64 7.92
N THR A 4 -5.16 -11.42 6.89
CA THR A 4 -3.92 -12.21 6.82
C THR A 4 -2.68 -11.35 6.97
N THR A 5 -2.61 -10.21 6.28
CA THR A 5 -1.46 -9.29 6.38
C THR A 5 -1.27 -8.76 7.79
N ARG A 6 -2.36 -8.50 8.54
CA ARG A 6 -2.26 -8.06 9.94
C ARG A 6 -1.56 -9.10 10.81
N VAL A 7 -1.97 -10.37 10.68
CA VAL A 7 -1.36 -11.47 11.45
C VAL A 7 0.15 -11.56 11.17
N VAL A 8 0.53 -11.53 9.89
CA VAL A 8 1.95 -11.57 9.48
C VAL A 8 2.73 -10.35 9.96
N VAL A 9 2.14 -9.14 9.89
CA VAL A 9 2.78 -7.92 10.42
C VAL A 9 3.00 -8.02 11.93
N ASP A 10 2.02 -8.52 12.68
CA ASP A 10 2.13 -8.68 14.12
C ASP A 10 3.22 -9.71 14.47
N GLU A 11 3.33 -10.81 13.72
CA GLU A 11 4.41 -11.80 13.87
C GLU A 11 5.79 -11.23 13.55
N LEU A 12 5.95 -10.55 12.41
CA LEU A 12 7.23 -9.94 12.01
C LEU A 12 7.68 -8.88 13.02
N ARG A 13 6.75 -8.14 13.62
CA ARG A 13 7.04 -7.19 14.70
C ARG A 13 7.56 -7.87 15.96
N LYS A 14 7.02 -9.05 16.33
CA LYS A 14 7.56 -9.86 17.44
C LYS A 14 9.01 -10.27 17.19
N HIS A 15 9.39 -10.47 15.93
CA HIS A 15 10.77 -10.74 15.50
C HIS A 15 11.61 -9.47 15.26
N GLY A 16 11.18 -8.31 15.78
CA GLY A 16 11.93 -7.05 15.71
C GLY A 16 11.95 -6.38 14.33
N LYS A 17 11.16 -6.85 13.35
CA LYS A 17 11.11 -6.24 12.03
C LYS A 17 10.24 -4.98 12.06
N LYS A 18 10.79 -3.87 11.52
CA LYS A 18 10.10 -2.57 11.40
C LYS A 18 9.13 -2.55 10.23
N VAL A 19 8.04 -3.31 10.33
CA VAL A 19 6.98 -3.41 9.31
C VAL A 19 5.64 -2.93 9.85
N GLY A 20 4.70 -2.64 8.94
CA GLY A 20 3.36 -2.18 9.29
C GLY A 20 2.35 -2.41 8.18
N LEU A 21 1.08 -2.19 8.52
CA LEU A 21 -0.05 -2.31 7.59
C LEU A 21 -0.83 -0.99 7.56
N ILE A 22 -1.06 -0.46 6.36
CA ILE A 22 -2.00 0.64 6.12
C ILE A 22 -3.23 0.05 5.44
N LYS A 23 -4.37 0.06 6.13
CA LYS A 23 -5.66 -0.35 5.57
C LYS A 23 -6.41 0.87 5.06
N ILE A 24 -6.58 0.97 3.74
CA ILE A 24 -7.40 2.01 3.12
C ILE A 24 -8.87 1.66 3.33
N LYS A 25 -9.59 2.53 4.06
CA LYS A 25 -11.03 2.38 4.34
C LYS A 25 -11.91 3.17 3.36
N SER A 26 -11.43 4.34 2.91
CA SER A 26 -12.10 5.19 1.92
C SER A 26 -11.17 5.35 0.73
N PHE A 27 -11.62 4.91 -0.45
CA PHE A 27 -10.90 5.16 -1.69
C PHE A 27 -11.31 6.50 -2.32
N ARG A 28 -12.54 6.94 -2.07
CA ARG A 28 -13.10 8.21 -2.54
C ARG A 28 -13.98 8.81 -1.44
N PRO A 29 -13.64 10.01 -0.90
CA PRO A 29 -12.43 10.77 -1.20
C PRO A 29 -11.16 10.01 -0.76
N PHE A 30 -10.09 10.14 -1.55
CA PHE A 30 -8.81 9.47 -1.26
C PHE A 30 -8.01 10.29 -0.23
N PRO A 31 -7.56 9.69 0.88
CA PRO A 31 -6.97 10.44 2.00
C PRO A 31 -5.48 10.78 1.78
N LYS A 32 -5.17 11.53 0.71
CA LYS A 32 -3.79 11.86 0.27
C LYS A 32 -2.90 12.38 1.38
N GLN A 33 -3.31 13.46 2.05
CA GLN A 33 -2.50 14.12 3.08
C GLN A 33 -2.18 13.20 4.26
N LYS A 34 -3.15 12.40 4.69
CA LYS A 34 -2.99 11.45 5.81
C LYS A 34 -2.04 10.31 5.45
N ILE A 35 -2.10 9.81 4.22
CA ILE A 35 -1.17 8.79 3.75
C ILE A 35 0.24 9.35 3.67
N ILE A 36 0.41 10.54 3.06
CA ILE A 36 1.71 11.19 2.93
C ILE A 36 2.34 11.38 4.32
N SER A 37 1.59 11.94 5.28
CA SER A 37 2.10 12.19 6.63
C SER A 37 2.52 10.90 7.36
N CYS A 38 1.72 9.83 7.29
CA CYS A 38 2.04 8.55 7.92
C CYS A 38 3.24 7.82 7.28
N CYS A 39 3.58 8.15 6.04
CA CYS A 39 4.61 7.42 5.28
C CYS A 39 5.94 8.17 5.11
N LYS A 40 6.07 9.41 5.62
CA LYS A 40 7.26 10.27 5.39
C LYS A 40 8.59 9.62 5.78
N SER A 41 8.60 8.77 6.81
CA SER A 41 9.80 8.12 7.34
C SER A 41 10.01 6.70 6.83
N LEU A 42 9.14 6.20 5.96
CA LEU A 42 9.24 4.85 5.43
C LEU A 42 10.30 4.77 4.33
N LYS A 43 11.00 3.64 4.29
CA LYS A 43 11.95 3.34 3.20
C LYS A 43 11.24 2.80 1.96
N GLY A 44 10.13 2.10 2.15
CA GLY A 44 9.38 1.48 1.06
C GLY A 44 7.94 1.16 1.44
N ILE A 45 7.09 1.04 0.42
CA ILE A 45 5.68 0.70 0.48
C ILE A 45 5.41 -0.38 -0.59
N ALA A 46 4.84 -1.50 -0.17
CA ALA A 46 4.24 -2.49 -1.07
C ALA A 46 2.73 -2.28 -1.12
N VAL A 47 2.18 -2.08 -2.31
CA VAL A 47 0.75 -1.88 -2.55
C VAL A 47 0.18 -3.15 -3.14
N ILE A 48 -0.89 -3.67 -2.53
CA ILE A 48 -1.59 -4.87 -3.02
C ILE A 48 -2.93 -4.45 -3.58
N ASP A 49 -3.07 -4.56 -4.90
CA ASP A 49 -4.31 -4.32 -5.62
C ASP A 49 -5.01 -5.64 -5.94
N ARG A 50 -6.33 -5.67 -5.71
CA ARG A 50 -7.23 -6.75 -6.15
C ARG A 50 -7.95 -6.41 -7.45
N ASN A 51 -7.36 -5.51 -8.22
CA ASN A 51 -7.84 -5.05 -9.50
C ASN A 51 -6.62 -4.82 -10.40
N ILE A 52 -6.82 -4.86 -11.71
CA ILE A 52 -5.79 -4.49 -12.67
C ILE A 52 -6.46 -3.71 -13.79
N SER A 53 -5.86 -2.58 -14.17
CA SER A 53 -6.18 -1.93 -15.44
C SER A 53 -5.36 -2.61 -16.53
N LEU A 54 -6.01 -3.28 -17.48
CA LEU A 54 -5.29 -4.00 -18.55
C LEU A 54 -4.40 -3.02 -19.33
N GLY A 55 -3.13 -3.38 -19.51
CA GLY A 55 -2.11 -2.50 -20.11
C GLY A 55 -1.53 -1.44 -19.17
N ASN A 56 -1.93 -1.44 -17.89
CA ASN A 56 -1.40 -0.55 -16.86
C ASN A 56 -1.29 -1.30 -15.52
N GLU A 57 -1.50 -0.61 -14.40
CA GLU A 57 -1.26 -1.08 -13.05
C GLU A 57 -2.56 -1.08 -12.19
N GLY A 58 -2.44 -1.41 -10.91
CA GLY A 58 -3.56 -1.40 -9.97
C GLY A 58 -4.01 0.01 -9.56
N ALA A 59 -5.31 0.19 -9.35
CA ALA A 59 -5.91 1.50 -9.08
C ALA A 59 -5.39 2.15 -7.80
N LEU A 60 -5.15 1.38 -6.73
CA LEU A 60 -4.60 1.90 -5.48
C LEU A 60 -3.14 2.29 -5.65
N TYR A 61 -2.36 1.48 -6.37
CA TYR A 61 -0.98 1.78 -6.69
C TYR A 61 -0.85 3.10 -7.47
N THR A 62 -1.64 3.29 -8.53
CA THR A 62 -1.65 4.56 -9.29
C THR A 62 -2.00 5.75 -8.42
N GLU A 63 -3.03 5.64 -7.57
CA GLU A 63 -3.44 6.74 -6.69
C GLU A 63 -2.36 7.09 -5.65
N LEU A 64 -1.67 6.08 -5.10
CA LEU A 64 -0.53 6.28 -4.21
C LEU A 64 0.63 6.96 -4.92
N ARG A 65 1.03 6.49 -6.11
CA ARG A 65 2.09 7.14 -6.90
C ARG A 65 1.76 8.59 -7.20
N SER A 66 0.52 8.87 -7.59
CA SER A 66 0.02 10.22 -7.83
C SER A 66 0.12 11.10 -6.56
N ALA A 67 -0.31 10.59 -5.40
CA ALA A 67 -0.22 11.31 -4.14
C ALA A 67 1.23 11.69 -3.76
N PHE A 68 2.20 10.81 -4.06
CA PHE A 68 3.62 11.05 -3.77
C PHE A 68 4.38 11.72 -4.92
N TYR A 69 3.74 12.03 -6.06
CA TYR A 69 4.44 12.49 -7.26
C TYR A 69 5.33 13.71 -6.99
N SER A 70 4.79 14.74 -6.32
CA SER A 70 5.48 15.99 -5.99
C SER A 70 6.31 15.93 -4.69
N GLN A 71 6.42 14.78 -4.03
CA GLN A 71 7.18 14.65 -2.78
C GLN A 71 8.66 14.38 -3.11
N LYS A 72 9.57 15.24 -2.62
CA LYS A 72 11.02 15.10 -2.84
C LYS A 72 11.58 13.82 -2.23
N ASN A 73 11.24 13.54 -0.98
CA ASN A 73 11.70 12.36 -0.23
C ASN A 73 10.58 11.33 -0.11
N LYS A 74 10.21 10.71 -1.24
CA LYS A 74 9.18 9.66 -1.25
C LYS A 74 9.79 8.27 -1.03
N PRO A 75 9.09 7.37 -0.31
CA PRO A 75 9.51 5.97 -0.23
C PRO A 75 9.50 5.31 -1.61
N ILE A 76 10.21 4.20 -1.75
CA ILE A 76 10.04 3.31 -2.92
C ILE A 76 8.63 2.72 -2.85
N ILE A 77 7.83 2.90 -3.90
CA ILE A 77 6.45 2.37 -3.96
C ILE A 77 6.39 1.32 -5.07
N ASN A 78 6.11 0.08 -4.67
CA ASN A 78 5.96 -1.06 -5.59
C ASN A 78 4.53 -1.61 -5.54
N GLY A 79 3.96 -1.88 -6.71
CA GLY A 79 2.61 -2.44 -6.85
C GLY A 79 2.66 -3.95 -7.09
N PHE A 80 1.71 -4.66 -6.49
CA PHE A 80 1.51 -6.10 -6.63
C PHE A 80 0.04 -6.37 -6.87
N ILE A 81 -0.25 -7.27 -7.81
CA ILE A 81 -1.61 -7.72 -8.10
C ILE A 81 -1.78 -9.09 -7.44
N ALA A 82 -2.80 -9.23 -6.60
CA ALA A 82 -3.13 -10.49 -5.93
C ALA A 82 -4.62 -10.54 -5.60
N GLY A 83 -5.20 -11.73 -5.45
CA GLY A 83 -6.61 -11.86 -5.04
C GLY A 83 -7.61 -11.64 -6.17
N LEU A 84 -7.21 -11.77 -7.43
CA LEU A 84 -8.09 -11.58 -8.59
C LEU A 84 -9.09 -12.74 -8.71
N GLY A 85 -10.38 -12.42 -8.88
CA GLY A 85 -11.42 -13.44 -9.00
C GLY A 85 -11.58 -14.32 -7.76
N GLY A 86 -11.14 -13.84 -6.59
CA GLY A 86 -11.12 -14.63 -5.36
C GLY A 86 -10.06 -15.73 -5.33
N ARG A 87 -9.12 -15.71 -6.29
CA ARG A 87 -7.96 -16.59 -6.32
C ARG A 87 -6.78 -15.86 -5.70
N ASP A 88 -6.04 -16.57 -4.86
CA ASP A 88 -5.10 -16.09 -3.83
C ASP A 88 -5.74 -15.59 -2.52
#